data_AF-A0A8R1I959-F1
#
_entry.id   AF-A0A8R1I959-F1
#
_cell.length_a   1.000
_cell.length_b   1.000
_cell.length_c   1.000
_cell.angle_alpha   90.00
_cell.angle_beta   90.00
_cell.angle_gamma   90.00
#
_symmetry.space_group_name_H-M   'P 1'
#
loop_
_entity.id
_entity.type
_entity.pdbx_description
1 polymer ?
#
loop_
_entity_poly.entity_id
_entity_poly.type
_entity_poly.pdbx_seq_one_letter_code
_entity_poly.pdbx_strand_id
1 'polypeptide(L)'
;MDLTTELEKRHVQLFFSQCIQRLKGSDKELPQVLNMRELCLRGFAVHHSGILPILKEVVELLFQKGYVKILFATETFAMGVNMPARCVVFDSVVKHDGTERRLLNPGEYTQMAGRAGRRGLDSTGTVVIICKDQTIPQSDVLRNLISGQALRLESKFRVTYSMILNLLRVEQLKIEDMLKRSYVESDSLRESKRKRKLLIETTKQLEKIPPIDCLVCSASPSPQCSSAGLRAYHDALVHFSNNLELVWPKLNDTPAVNKLLSPGRFLIVTSASNGLENEMVILIKELNNKHLQFDEMQFSAICSSTNAVFCMK
;
A
#
# COMPACT_ATOMS: atom_id res chain seq x y z
N MET A 1 24.38 -11.06 -29.65
CA MET A 1 24.62 -11.79 -28.39
C MET A 1 23.87 -13.10 -28.43
N ASP A 2 24.55 -14.20 -28.14
CA ASP A 2 24.06 -15.57 -28.20
C ASP A 2 24.55 -16.29 -26.94
N LEU A 3 23.64 -16.94 -26.22
CA LEU A 3 23.88 -17.52 -24.89
C LEU A 3 23.81 -19.05 -24.88
N THR A 4 23.66 -19.67 -26.05
CA THR A 4 23.53 -21.11 -26.21
C THR A 4 24.66 -21.67 -27.06
N THR A 5 25.06 -22.90 -26.74
CA THR A 5 25.97 -23.70 -27.56
C THR A 5 25.24 -24.31 -28.76
N GLU A 6 25.97 -24.73 -29.79
CA GLU A 6 25.38 -25.41 -30.96
C GLU A 6 24.59 -26.69 -30.59
N LEU A 7 25.02 -27.41 -29.54
CA LEU A 7 24.29 -28.57 -29.01
C LEU A 7 22.97 -28.15 -28.34
N GLU A 8 23.01 -27.11 -27.49
CA GLU A 8 21.80 -26.55 -26.86
C GLU A 8 20.82 -26.04 -27.91
N LYS A 9 21.30 -25.35 -28.96
CA LYS A 9 20.46 -24.88 -30.07
C LYS A 9 19.73 -26.02 -30.77
N ARG A 10 20.44 -27.12 -31.07
CA ARG A 10 19.81 -28.31 -31.69
C ARG A 10 18.72 -28.88 -30.79
N HIS A 11 18.98 -29.03 -29.49
CA HIS A 11 17.96 -29.50 -28.53
C HIS A 11 16.76 -28.56 -28.45
N VAL A 12 17.00 -27.25 -28.33
CA VAL A 12 15.94 -26.24 -28.31
C VAL A 12 15.12 -26.31 -29.58
N GLN A 13 15.77 -26.38 -30.75
CA GLN A 13 15.10 -26.46 -32.06
C GLN A 13 14.22 -27.70 -32.18
N LEU A 14 14.74 -28.88 -31.82
CA LEU A 14 14.00 -30.13 -31.86
C LEU A 14 12.80 -30.08 -30.91
N PHE A 15 13.02 -29.67 -29.65
CA PHE A 15 11.97 -29.58 -28.65
C PHE A 15 10.86 -28.59 -29.05
N PHE A 16 11.25 -27.39 -29.49
CA PHE A 16 10.32 -26.35 -29.92
C PHE A 16 9.49 -26.82 -31.14
N SER A 17 10.13 -27.51 -32.08
CA SER A 17 9.45 -28.07 -33.26
C SER A 17 8.46 -29.17 -32.88
N GLN A 18 8.82 -30.05 -31.94
CA GLN A 18 7.91 -31.09 -31.41
C GLN A 18 6.68 -30.48 -30.72
N CYS A 19 6.86 -29.44 -29.92
CA CYS A 19 5.74 -28.77 -29.25
C CYS A 19 4.78 -28.11 -30.26
N ILE A 20 5.34 -27.48 -31.31
CA ILE A 20 4.55 -26.77 -32.34
C ILE A 20 3.90 -27.70 -33.34
N GLN A 21 4.32 -28.96 -33.45
CA GLN A 21 3.62 -29.93 -34.31
C GLN A 21 2.13 -30.06 -33.98
N ARG A 22 1.74 -29.77 -32.73
CA ARG A 22 0.34 -29.74 -32.27
C ARG A 22 -0.49 -28.59 -32.86
N LEU A 23 0.14 -27.51 -33.32
CA LEU A 23 -0.53 -26.40 -33.99
C LEU A 23 -0.87 -26.77 -35.44
N LYS A 24 -1.93 -26.21 -35.98
CA LYS A 24 -2.42 -26.52 -37.34
C LYS A 24 -1.93 -25.50 -38.35
N GLY A 25 -1.53 -25.95 -39.55
CA GLY A 25 -1.31 -25.11 -40.73
C GLY A 25 -0.53 -23.81 -40.46
N SER A 26 -1.18 -22.68 -40.75
CA SER A 26 -0.65 -21.32 -40.62
C SER A 26 -0.34 -20.88 -39.19
N ASP A 27 -0.89 -21.52 -38.16
CA ASP A 27 -0.62 -21.14 -36.76
C ASP A 27 0.86 -21.31 -36.39
N LYS A 28 1.55 -22.23 -37.07
CA LYS A 28 3.00 -22.45 -36.91
C LYS A 28 3.84 -21.28 -37.43
N GLU A 29 3.29 -20.53 -38.37
CA GLU A 29 3.95 -19.42 -39.07
C GLU A 29 3.60 -18.06 -38.47
N LEU A 30 2.83 -18.04 -37.36
CA LEU A 30 2.51 -16.80 -36.66
C LEU A 30 3.80 -16.06 -36.25
N PRO A 31 3.87 -14.73 -36.43
CA PRO A 31 5.05 -13.95 -36.07
C PRO A 31 5.51 -14.15 -34.62
N GLN A 32 4.56 -14.31 -33.69
CA GLN A 32 4.89 -14.57 -32.28
C GLN A 32 5.60 -15.92 -32.09
N VAL A 33 5.21 -16.95 -32.85
CA VAL A 33 5.83 -18.27 -32.80
C VAL A 33 7.24 -18.23 -33.36
N LEU A 34 7.42 -17.59 -34.52
CA LEU A 34 8.71 -17.45 -35.19
C LEU A 34 9.69 -16.63 -34.34
N ASN A 35 9.27 -15.49 -33.82
CA ASN A 35 10.10 -14.64 -32.98
C ASN A 35 10.48 -15.33 -31.66
N MET A 36 9.53 -16.02 -31.02
CA MET A 36 9.84 -16.77 -29.79
C MET A 36 10.84 -17.89 -30.04
N ARG A 37 10.73 -18.58 -31.20
CA ARG A 37 11.71 -19.61 -31.60
C ARG A 37 13.12 -19.03 -31.67
N GLU A 38 13.27 -17.90 -32.37
CA GLU A 38 14.57 -17.25 -32.55
C GLU A 38 15.17 -16.80 -31.21
N LEU A 39 14.35 -16.22 -30.33
CA LEU A 39 14.78 -15.82 -28.99
C LEU A 39 15.26 -17.03 -28.19
N CYS A 40 14.45 -18.09 -28.13
CA CYS A 40 14.78 -19.31 -27.39
C CYS A 40 16.06 -19.97 -27.89
N LEU A 41 16.28 -19.98 -29.21
CA LEU A 41 17.53 -20.50 -29.80
C LEU A 41 18.75 -19.73 -29.30
N ARG A 42 18.63 -18.43 -29.05
CA ARG A 42 19.73 -17.59 -28.52
C ARG A 42 19.80 -17.57 -26.99
N GLY A 43 18.95 -18.32 -26.30
CA GLY A 43 18.89 -18.40 -24.84
C GLY A 43 18.09 -17.29 -24.16
N PHE A 44 17.25 -16.57 -24.91
CA PHE A 44 16.36 -15.52 -24.42
C PHE A 44 14.90 -15.99 -24.50
N ALA A 45 14.03 -15.49 -23.63
CA ALA A 45 12.59 -15.67 -23.80
C ALA A 45 11.80 -14.55 -23.12
N VAL A 46 10.51 -14.47 -23.44
CA VAL A 46 9.56 -13.51 -22.88
C VAL A 46 8.34 -14.26 -22.33
N HIS A 47 7.84 -13.87 -21.16
CA HIS A 47 6.67 -14.47 -20.51
C HIS A 47 5.71 -13.40 -19.97
N HIS A 48 4.53 -13.28 -20.59
CA HIS A 48 3.44 -12.43 -20.12
C HIS A 48 2.08 -12.96 -20.59
N SER A 49 0.99 -12.38 -20.10
CA SER A 49 -0.39 -12.79 -20.41
C SER A 49 -0.74 -12.78 -21.90
N GLY A 50 -0.08 -11.92 -22.68
CA GLY A 50 -0.26 -11.79 -24.14
C GLY A 50 0.48 -12.83 -25.01
N ILE A 51 1.25 -13.75 -24.40
CA ILE A 51 1.87 -14.86 -25.13
C ILE A 51 0.91 -16.05 -25.20
N LEU A 52 0.84 -16.71 -26.36
CA LEU A 52 0.03 -17.93 -26.57
C LEU A 52 0.31 -18.99 -25.48
N PRO A 53 -0.72 -19.64 -24.91
CA PRO A 53 -0.55 -20.62 -23.83
C PRO A 53 0.50 -21.70 -24.12
N ILE A 54 0.46 -22.27 -25.33
CA ILE A 54 1.44 -23.30 -25.76
C ILE A 54 2.87 -22.78 -25.76
N LEU A 55 3.09 -21.51 -26.13
CA LEU A 55 4.43 -20.91 -26.14
C LEU A 55 4.90 -20.62 -24.71
N LYS A 56 4.00 -20.21 -23.81
CA LYS A 56 4.32 -20.03 -22.38
C LYS A 56 4.81 -21.33 -21.76
N GLU A 57 4.11 -22.44 -22.00
CA GLU A 57 4.53 -23.77 -21.53
C GLU A 57 5.90 -24.18 -22.08
N VAL A 58 6.16 -23.91 -23.37
CA VAL A 58 7.46 -24.19 -23.99
C VAL A 58 8.58 -23.38 -23.34
N VAL A 59 8.38 -22.08 -23.14
CA VAL A 59 9.35 -21.19 -22.47
C VAL A 59 9.62 -21.65 -21.04
N GLU A 60 8.57 -21.98 -20.30
CA GLU A 60 8.63 -22.52 -18.94
C GLU A 60 9.49 -23.79 -18.86
N LEU A 61 9.25 -24.75 -19.76
CA LEU A 61 10.02 -26.00 -19.80
C LEU A 61 11.49 -25.78 -20.23
N LEU A 62 11.74 -24.89 -21.19
CA LEU A 62 13.09 -24.56 -21.62
C LEU A 62 13.88 -23.81 -20.54
N PHE A 63 13.20 -22.96 -19.75
CA PHE A 63 13.79 -22.26 -18.61
C PHE A 63 14.15 -23.24 -17.48
N GLN A 64 13.25 -24.17 -17.13
CA GLN A 64 13.54 -25.21 -16.14
C GLN A 64 14.72 -26.11 -16.53
N LYS A 65 14.83 -26.44 -17.81
CA LYS A 65 15.96 -27.22 -18.35
C LYS A 65 17.25 -26.41 -18.48
N GLY A 66 17.21 -25.10 -18.22
CA GLY A 66 18.36 -24.21 -18.28
C GLY A 66 18.81 -23.83 -19.69
N TYR A 67 17.98 -24.02 -20.72
CA TYR A 67 18.28 -23.57 -22.09
C TYR A 67 18.00 -22.08 -22.29
N VAL A 68 16.97 -21.55 -21.62
CA VAL A 68 16.74 -20.10 -21.53
C VAL A 68 17.55 -19.56 -20.36
N LYS A 69 18.55 -18.73 -20.65
CA LYS A 69 19.45 -18.13 -19.63
C LYS A 69 18.91 -16.79 -19.13
N ILE A 70 18.21 -16.04 -19.98
CA ILE A 70 17.60 -14.74 -19.65
C ILE A 70 16.11 -14.79 -20.01
N LEU A 71 15.27 -14.56 -19.01
CA LEU A 71 13.82 -14.54 -19.14
C LEU A 71 13.29 -13.16 -18.75
N PHE A 72 12.60 -12.49 -19.65
CA PHE A 72 11.84 -11.28 -19.35
C PHE A 72 10.41 -11.68 -19.02
N ALA A 73 9.96 -11.41 -17.79
CA ALA A 73 8.65 -11.86 -17.33
C ALA A 73 7.86 -10.77 -16.61
N THR A 74 6.54 -10.81 -16.74
CA THR A 74 5.62 -10.02 -15.90
C THR A 74 5.39 -10.67 -14.53
N GLU A 75 4.85 -9.91 -13.59
CA GLU A 75 4.56 -10.32 -12.21
C GLU A 75 3.90 -11.72 -12.08
N THR A 76 2.98 -12.06 -12.99
CA THR A 76 2.24 -13.33 -12.97
C THR A 76 3.14 -14.57 -13.02
N PHE A 77 4.34 -14.47 -13.59
CA PHE A 77 5.28 -15.59 -13.62
C PHE A 77 5.71 -16.01 -12.21
N ALA A 78 5.92 -15.03 -11.32
CA ALA A 78 6.30 -15.28 -9.93
C ALA A 78 5.17 -15.90 -9.10
N MET A 79 3.90 -15.76 -9.52
CA MET A 79 2.74 -16.30 -8.81
C MET A 79 2.44 -17.77 -9.16
N GLY A 80 2.81 -18.22 -10.35
CA GLY A 80 2.24 -19.44 -10.94
C GLY A 80 3.09 -20.71 -10.88
N VAL A 81 4.43 -20.61 -10.80
CA VAL A 81 5.29 -21.79 -11.01
C VAL A 81 6.53 -21.79 -10.12
N ASN A 82 6.95 -22.97 -9.67
CA ASN A 82 8.20 -23.17 -8.93
C ASN A 82 9.42 -23.20 -9.87
N MET A 83 9.79 -22.04 -10.41
CA MET A 83 10.93 -21.86 -11.31
C MET A 83 11.96 -20.90 -10.69
N PRO A 84 12.92 -21.42 -9.91
CA PRO A 84 13.96 -20.58 -9.31
C PRO A 84 15.01 -20.16 -10.36
N ALA A 85 15.49 -18.94 -10.25
CA ALA A 85 16.57 -18.36 -11.04
C ALA A 85 17.78 -18.08 -10.14
N ARG A 86 18.99 -18.01 -10.69
CA ARG A 86 20.16 -17.59 -9.90
C ARG A 86 20.06 -16.12 -9.46
N CYS A 87 19.56 -15.28 -10.36
CA CYS A 87 19.44 -13.84 -10.18
C CYS A 87 18.03 -13.39 -10.60
N VAL A 88 17.46 -12.44 -9.85
CA VAL A 88 16.23 -11.72 -10.21
C VAL A 88 16.57 -10.25 -10.36
N VAL A 89 16.14 -9.64 -11.46
CA VAL A 89 16.38 -8.23 -11.75
C VAL A 89 15.04 -7.51 -11.86
N PHE A 90 14.86 -6.49 -11.04
CA PHE A 90 13.72 -5.58 -11.09
C PHE A 90 14.05 -4.39 -12.00
N ASP A 91 13.31 -4.28 -13.09
CA ASP A 91 13.41 -3.12 -13.99
C ASP A 91 12.86 -1.83 -13.37
N SER A 92 11.83 -1.96 -12.53
CA SER A 92 11.17 -0.89 -11.79
C SER A 92 10.55 -1.46 -10.51
N VAL A 93 10.48 -0.64 -9.46
CA VAL A 93 9.74 -0.93 -8.21
C VAL A 93 8.34 -0.29 -8.18
N VAL A 94 7.97 0.40 -9.26
CA VAL A 94 6.66 1.03 -9.46
C VAL A 94 5.90 0.26 -10.54
N LYS A 95 4.63 -0.06 -10.28
CA LYS A 95 3.73 -0.70 -11.24
C LYS A 95 2.41 0.05 -11.35
N HIS A 96 1.67 -0.22 -12.42
CA HIS A 96 0.30 0.25 -12.60
C HIS A 96 -0.67 -0.88 -12.25
N ASP A 97 -1.57 -0.68 -11.30
CA ASP A 97 -2.51 -1.71 -10.84
C ASP A 97 -3.88 -1.67 -11.55
N GLY A 98 -4.01 -0.80 -12.55
CA GLY A 98 -5.25 -0.56 -13.28
C GLY A 98 -5.90 0.77 -12.89
N THR A 99 -5.57 1.30 -11.71
CA THR A 99 -6.08 2.58 -11.23
C THR A 99 -5.00 3.63 -11.09
N GLU A 100 -3.86 3.28 -10.50
CA GLU A 100 -2.78 4.23 -10.25
C GLU A 100 -1.40 3.60 -10.46
N ARG A 101 -0.39 4.48 -10.58
CA ARG A 101 1.00 4.06 -10.48
C ARG A 101 1.40 4.08 -9.01
N ARG A 102 1.67 2.90 -8.47
CA ARG A 102 2.08 2.73 -7.07
C ARG A 102 3.34 1.89 -6.96
N LEU A 103 3.98 2.00 -5.81
CA LEU A 103 5.06 1.09 -5.44
C LEU A 103 4.55 -0.34 -5.28
N LEU A 104 5.44 -1.29 -5.52
CA LEU A 104 5.22 -2.69 -5.17
C LEU A 104 4.97 -2.82 -3.67
N ASN A 105 4.07 -3.72 -3.30
CA ASN A 105 3.87 -4.08 -1.92
C ASN A 105 5.01 -5.01 -1.46
N PRO A 106 5.37 -5.03 -0.16
CA PRO A 106 6.44 -5.89 0.35
C PRO A 106 6.23 -7.38 0.05
N GLY A 107 4.97 -7.83 0.05
CA GLY A 107 4.60 -9.19 -0.34
C GLY A 107 4.84 -9.49 -1.83
N GLU A 108 4.54 -8.53 -2.71
CA GLU A 108 4.79 -8.64 -4.17
C GLU A 108 6.29 -8.71 -4.44
N TYR A 109 7.06 -7.83 -3.78
CA TYR A 109 8.53 -7.87 -3.84
C TYR A 109 9.08 -9.21 -3.35
N THR A 110 8.67 -9.67 -2.17
CA THR A 110 9.15 -10.93 -1.58
C THR A 110 8.84 -12.13 -2.48
N GLN A 111 7.65 -12.15 -3.10
CA GLN A 111 7.25 -13.21 -4.01
C GLN A 111 8.12 -13.27 -5.27
N MET A 112 8.44 -12.12 -5.86
CA MET A 112 9.31 -12.04 -7.04
C MET A 112 10.78 -12.27 -6.69
N ALA A 113 11.30 -11.57 -5.67
CA ALA A 113 12.68 -11.67 -5.21
C ALA A 113 13.00 -13.07 -4.67
N GLY A 114 12.03 -13.74 -4.04
CA GLY A 114 12.16 -15.11 -3.54
C GLY A 114 12.35 -16.18 -4.62
N ARG A 115 12.27 -15.82 -5.90
CA ARG A 115 12.67 -16.68 -7.02
C ARG A 115 14.18 -16.70 -7.23
N ALA A 116 14.94 -15.78 -6.63
CA ALA A 116 16.40 -15.79 -6.68
C ALA A 116 16.99 -16.86 -5.74
N GLY A 117 17.96 -17.61 -6.23
CA GLY A 117 18.65 -18.69 -5.53
C GLY A 117 18.03 -20.06 -5.81
N ARG A 118 18.78 -20.94 -6.47
CA ARG A 118 18.35 -22.32 -6.73
C ARG A 118 18.88 -23.24 -5.64
N ARG A 119 17.96 -23.83 -4.86
CA ARG A 119 18.29 -24.78 -3.79
C ARG A 119 19.17 -25.91 -4.30
N GLY A 120 20.31 -26.13 -3.66
CA GLY A 120 21.26 -27.19 -4.02
C GLY A 120 22.20 -26.87 -5.20
N LEU A 121 22.00 -25.73 -5.88
CA LEU A 121 22.87 -25.31 -6.99
C LEU A 121 23.62 -24.01 -6.69
N ASP A 122 22.95 -23.03 -6.07
CA ASP A 122 23.54 -21.73 -5.72
C ASP A 122 23.66 -21.60 -4.19
N SER A 123 24.78 -21.04 -3.71
CA SER A 123 24.98 -20.73 -2.28
C SER A 123 24.08 -19.58 -1.80
N THR A 124 23.86 -18.59 -2.66
CA THR A 124 23.06 -17.40 -2.39
C THR A 124 22.29 -16.97 -3.64
N GLY A 125 21.07 -16.46 -3.46
CA GLY A 125 20.33 -15.77 -4.52
C GLY A 125 20.73 -14.31 -4.65
N THR A 126 20.84 -13.80 -5.88
CA THR A 126 21.13 -12.37 -6.13
C THR A 126 19.86 -11.65 -6.58
N VAL A 127 19.59 -10.49 -5.98
CA VAL A 127 18.47 -9.62 -6.38
C VAL A 127 19.02 -8.24 -6.71
N VAL A 128 18.66 -7.72 -7.89
CA VAL A 128 19.12 -6.42 -8.38
C VAL A 128 17.91 -5.53 -8.66
N ILE A 129 17.95 -4.27 -8.21
CA ILE A 129 16.94 -3.26 -8.53
C ILE A 129 17.60 -2.20 -9.40
N ILE A 130 17.08 -2.02 -10.61
CA ILE A 130 17.56 -0.99 -11.53
C ILE A 130 16.96 0.36 -11.13
N CYS A 131 17.82 1.34 -10.91
CA CYS A 131 17.41 2.73 -10.69
C CYS A 131 17.65 3.51 -11.98
N LYS A 132 16.57 3.81 -12.73
CA LYS A 132 16.65 4.49 -14.04
C LYS A 132 16.61 6.01 -13.93
N ASP A 133 15.94 6.55 -12.90
CA ASP A 133 15.82 7.99 -12.69
C ASP A 133 17.02 8.53 -11.89
N GLN A 134 17.38 9.79 -12.11
CA GLN A 134 18.41 10.50 -11.32
C GLN A 134 18.01 10.67 -9.85
N THR A 135 16.74 10.45 -9.52
CA THR A 135 16.23 10.43 -8.15
C THR A 135 16.23 9.01 -7.63
N ILE A 136 17.25 8.68 -6.84
CA ILE A 136 17.32 7.44 -6.07
C ILE A 136 16.09 7.40 -5.13
N PRO A 137 15.32 6.29 -5.08
CA PRO A 137 14.21 6.18 -4.14
C PRO A 137 14.71 6.40 -2.70
N GLN A 138 13.94 7.13 -1.89
CA GLN A 138 14.32 7.36 -0.50
C GLN A 138 14.56 6.03 0.24
N SER A 139 15.55 6.03 1.14
CA SER A 139 15.99 4.84 1.86
C SER A 139 14.87 4.14 2.62
N ASP A 140 13.95 4.92 3.19
CA ASP A 140 12.84 4.40 4.00
C ASP A 140 11.83 3.65 3.15
N VAL A 141 11.58 4.13 1.93
CA VAL A 141 10.72 3.48 0.96
C VAL A 141 11.29 2.11 0.56
N LEU A 142 12.59 2.05 0.25
CA LEU A 142 13.25 0.79 -0.10
C LEU A 142 13.33 -0.16 1.09
N ARG A 143 13.60 0.34 2.30
CA ARG A 143 13.58 -0.45 3.53
C ARG A 143 12.21 -1.07 3.76
N ASN A 144 11.14 -0.29 3.61
CA ASN A 144 9.78 -0.79 3.74
C ASN A 144 9.43 -1.80 2.65
N LEU A 145 9.89 -1.60 1.41
CA LEU A 145 9.68 -2.56 0.33
C LEU A 145 10.37 -3.91 0.59
N ILE A 146 11.62 -3.88 1.04
CA ILE A 146 12.47 -5.07 1.19
C ILE A 146 12.22 -5.80 2.51
N SER A 147 12.09 -5.05 3.60
CA SER A 147 11.95 -5.59 4.97
C SER A 147 10.53 -5.47 5.53
N GLY A 148 9.60 -4.92 4.76
CA GLY A 148 8.21 -4.79 5.18
C GLY A 148 7.53 -6.13 5.37
N GLN A 149 6.51 -6.14 6.23
CA GLN A 149 5.70 -7.33 6.44
C GLN A 149 4.82 -7.59 5.20
N ALA A 150 4.70 -8.87 4.83
CA ALA A 150 3.73 -9.27 3.82
C ALA A 150 2.32 -8.85 4.23
N LEU A 151 1.50 -8.47 3.24
CA LEU A 151 0.12 -8.07 3.47
C LEU A 151 -0.64 -9.17 4.20
N ARG A 152 -1.47 -8.76 5.16
CA ARG A 152 -2.37 -9.68 5.84
C ARG A 152 -3.36 -10.24 4.83
N LEU A 153 -3.70 -11.51 5.02
CA LEU A 153 -4.66 -12.18 4.15
C LEU A 153 -6.05 -11.60 4.43
N GLU A 154 -6.59 -10.89 3.46
CA GLU A 154 -7.92 -10.30 3.54
C GLU A 154 -8.94 -11.17 2.80
N SER A 155 -10.16 -11.27 3.34
CA SER A 155 -11.23 -11.90 2.59
C SER A 155 -11.59 -11.08 1.36
N LYS A 156 -11.63 -11.73 0.20
CA LYS A 156 -12.27 -11.17 -1.01
C LYS A 156 -13.66 -11.78 -1.24
N PHE A 157 -14.25 -12.38 -0.19
CA PHE A 157 -15.58 -12.96 -0.26
C PHE A 157 -16.62 -11.90 -0.64
N ARG A 158 -17.41 -12.18 -1.69
CA ARG A 158 -18.50 -11.33 -2.17
C ARG A 158 -19.70 -12.21 -2.48
N VAL A 159 -20.88 -11.74 -2.09
CA VAL A 159 -22.12 -12.43 -2.44
C VAL A 159 -22.42 -12.17 -3.91
N THR A 160 -22.55 -13.24 -4.69
CA THR A 160 -22.90 -13.18 -6.11
C THR A 160 -24.28 -13.77 -6.34
N TYR A 161 -25.01 -13.31 -7.37
CA TYR A 161 -26.33 -13.86 -7.69
C TYR A 161 -26.29 -15.36 -7.98
N SER A 162 -25.26 -15.84 -8.69
CA SER A 162 -25.10 -17.28 -8.95
C SER A 162 -24.97 -18.09 -7.65
N MET A 163 -24.24 -17.57 -6.66
CA MET A 163 -24.16 -18.20 -5.35
C MET A 163 -25.52 -18.24 -4.65
N ILE A 164 -26.25 -17.12 -4.62
CA ILE A 164 -27.60 -17.05 -4.02
C ILE A 164 -28.53 -18.09 -4.68
N LEU A 165 -28.58 -18.12 -6.02
CA LEU A 165 -29.44 -19.05 -6.76
C LEU A 165 -29.06 -20.51 -6.51
N ASN A 166 -27.76 -20.81 -6.46
CA ASN A 166 -27.28 -22.16 -6.15
C ASN A 166 -27.62 -22.59 -4.72
N LEU A 167 -27.60 -21.66 -3.76
CA LEU A 167 -27.96 -21.94 -2.37
C LEU A 167 -29.48 -22.07 -2.20
N LEU A 168 -30.28 -21.24 -2.90
CA LEU A 168 -31.74 -21.39 -2.91
C LEU A 168 -32.19 -22.72 -3.53
N ARG A 169 -31.40 -23.28 -4.46
CA ARG A 169 -31.64 -24.62 -5.02
C ARG A 169 -31.34 -25.75 -4.02
N VAL A 170 -30.42 -25.53 -3.08
CA VAL A 170 -30.01 -26.51 -2.07
C VAL A 170 -30.68 -26.15 -0.74
N GLU A 171 -31.87 -26.70 -0.48
CA GLU A 171 -32.71 -26.36 0.69
C GLU A 171 -32.04 -26.57 2.06
N GLN A 172 -30.93 -27.31 2.12
CA GLN A 172 -30.23 -27.67 3.36
C GLN A 172 -29.34 -26.56 3.93
N LEU A 173 -28.96 -25.54 3.13
CA LEU A 173 -28.01 -24.50 3.55
C LEU A 173 -28.56 -23.10 3.29
N LYS A 174 -28.84 -22.39 4.38
CA LYS A 174 -29.22 -20.98 4.35
C LYS A 174 -28.01 -20.10 4.04
N ILE A 175 -28.24 -19.00 3.32
CA ILE A 175 -27.21 -18.04 2.93
C ILE A 175 -26.58 -17.41 4.19
N GLU A 176 -27.40 -17.15 5.20
CA GLU A 176 -27.00 -16.60 6.49
C GLU A 176 -26.00 -17.50 7.21
N ASP A 177 -26.18 -18.82 7.15
CA ASP A 177 -25.28 -19.78 7.81
C ASP A 177 -23.92 -19.84 7.11
N MET A 178 -23.91 -19.69 5.78
CA MET A 178 -22.68 -19.60 5.01
C MET A 178 -21.96 -18.26 5.26
N LEU A 179 -22.69 -17.15 5.36
CA LEU A 179 -22.13 -15.84 5.69
C LEU A 179 -21.48 -15.82 7.08
N LYS A 180 -22.14 -16.43 8.08
CA LYS A 180 -21.60 -16.55 9.45
C LYS A 180 -20.29 -17.35 9.50
N ARG A 181 -20.12 -18.31 8.59
CA ARG A 181 -18.91 -19.15 8.49
C ARG A 181 -17.86 -18.55 7.55
N SER A 182 -18.15 -17.43 6.91
CA SER A 182 -17.22 -16.78 5.98
C SER A 182 -15.98 -16.25 6.71
N TYR A 183 -14.88 -16.12 5.98
CA TYR A 183 -13.62 -15.59 6.54
C TYR A 183 -13.77 -14.12 6.99
N VAL A 184 -14.66 -13.34 6.35
CA VAL A 184 -15.00 -11.97 6.77
C VAL A 184 -15.53 -11.96 8.20
N GLU A 185 -16.52 -12.80 8.47
CA GLU A 185 -17.14 -12.86 9.79
C GLU A 185 -16.20 -13.49 10.82
N SER A 186 -15.41 -14.48 10.42
CA SER A 186 -14.41 -15.10 11.30
C SER A 186 -13.36 -14.08 11.78
N ASP A 187 -12.92 -13.17 10.93
CA ASP A 187 -11.97 -12.13 11.32
C ASP A 187 -12.60 -11.10 12.27
N SER A 188 -13.80 -10.62 11.96
CA SER A 188 -14.60 -9.77 12.87
C SER A 188 -14.81 -10.44 14.24
N LEU A 189 -15.11 -11.74 14.26
CA LEU A 189 -15.25 -12.53 15.49
C LEU A 189 -13.92 -12.71 16.23
N ARG A 190 -12.79 -12.86 15.54
CA ARG A 190 -11.45 -12.89 16.16
C ARG A 190 -11.09 -11.55 16.79
N GLU A 191 -11.35 -10.47 16.08
CA GLU A 191 -11.14 -9.11 16.59
C GLU A 191 -12.07 -8.80 17.77
N SER A 192 -13.29 -9.35 17.80
CA SER A 192 -14.26 -9.11 18.87
C SER A 192 -13.69 -9.40 20.26
N LYS A 193 -12.89 -10.47 20.41
CA LYS A 193 -12.24 -10.81 21.68
C LYS A 193 -11.21 -9.76 22.09
N ARG A 194 -10.41 -9.27 21.14
CA ARG A 194 -9.42 -8.22 21.37
C ARG A 194 -10.11 -6.90 21.72
N LYS A 195 -11.10 -6.49 20.93
CA LYS A 195 -11.91 -5.28 21.17
C LYS A 195 -12.61 -5.33 22.51
N ARG A 196 -13.13 -6.50 22.92
CA ARG A 196 -13.75 -6.69 24.25
C ARG A 196 -12.74 -6.57 25.37
N LYS A 197 -11.53 -7.12 25.22
CA LYS A 197 -10.44 -6.91 26.20
C LYS A 197 -10.07 -5.44 26.32
N LEU A 198 -9.90 -4.76 25.18
CA LEU A 198 -9.60 -3.33 25.14
C LEU A 198 -10.72 -2.52 25.80
N LEU A 199 -11.99 -2.82 25.52
CA LEU A 199 -13.13 -2.19 26.16
C LEU A 199 -13.05 -2.31 27.69
N ILE A 200 -12.81 -3.51 28.20
CA ILE A 200 -12.69 -3.77 29.65
C ILE A 200 -11.51 -2.99 30.25
N GLU A 201 -10.39 -2.93 29.55
CA GLU A 201 -9.19 -2.21 30.00
C GLU A 201 -9.43 -0.69 30.02
N THR A 202 -10.02 -0.14 28.96
CA THR A 202 -10.36 1.28 28.86
C THR A 202 -11.45 1.67 29.87
N THR A 203 -12.44 0.82 30.13
CA THR A 203 -13.44 1.09 31.18
C THR A 203 -12.80 1.08 32.57
N LYS A 204 -11.87 0.17 32.84
CA LYS A 204 -11.10 0.18 34.10
C LYS A 204 -10.22 1.41 34.25
N GLN A 205 -9.65 1.90 33.15
CA GLN A 205 -8.89 3.15 33.15
C GLN A 205 -9.82 4.33 33.44
N LEU A 206 -11.01 4.36 32.84
CA LEU A 206 -12.02 5.40 33.09
C LEU A 206 -12.45 5.44 34.56
N GLU A 207 -12.65 4.28 35.20
CA GLU A 207 -12.99 4.17 36.62
C GLU A 207 -11.89 4.66 37.57
N LYS A 208 -10.63 4.66 37.13
CA LYS A 208 -9.49 5.16 37.92
C LYS A 208 -9.33 6.68 37.86
N ILE A 209 -9.97 7.35 36.90
CA ILE A 209 -9.88 8.80 36.75
C ILE A 209 -10.69 9.42 37.90
N PRO A 210 -10.08 10.30 38.72
CA PRO A 210 -10.78 10.93 39.82
C PRO A 210 -11.98 11.75 39.30
N PRO A 211 -13.07 11.84 40.08
CA PRO A 211 -14.16 12.73 39.74
C PRO A 211 -13.64 14.17 39.62
N ILE A 212 -14.18 14.91 38.65
CA ILE A 212 -13.72 16.26 38.33
C ILE A 212 -14.23 17.23 39.40
N ASP A 213 -13.32 17.76 40.22
CA ASP A 213 -13.63 18.84 41.18
C ASP A 213 -13.71 20.18 40.44
N CYS A 214 -14.93 20.61 40.18
CA CYS A 214 -15.21 21.88 39.50
C CYS A 214 -15.25 23.03 40.52
N LEU A 215 -14.21 23.88 40.52
CA LEU A 215 -14.09 25.07 41.40
C LEU A 215 -15.25 26.07 41.24
N VAL A 216 -15.82 26.18 40.04
CA VAL A 216 -16.99 27.05 39.75
C VAL A 216 -18.28 26.45 40.33
N CYS A 217 -18.40 25.13 40.32
CA CYS A 217 -19.53 24.39 40.85
C CYS A 217 -19.57 24.42 42.39
N SER A 218 -18.40 24.54 43.04
CA SER A 218 -18.28 24.69 44.50
C SER A 218 -18.56 26.12 45.01
N ALA A 219 -18.41 27.16 44.18
CA ALA A 219 -18.56 28.56 44.59
C ALA A 219 -20.01 29.09 44.48
N SER A 220 -20.84 28.52 43.61
CA SER A 220 -22.25 28.87 43.46
C SER A 220 -23.05 27.63 43.03
N PRO A 221 -23.78 26.96 43.95
CA PRO A 221 -24.56 25.78 43.61
C PRO A 221 -25.80 26.19 42.83
N SER A 222 -25.67 26.31 41.51
CA SER A 222 -26.83 26.33 40.62
C SER A 222 -27.28 24.89 40.35
N PRO A 223 -28.60 24.63 40.18
CA PRO A 223 -29.09 23.29 39.81
C PRO A 223 -28.59 22.79 38.45
N GLN A 224 -27.84 23.62 37.71
CA GLN A 224 -27.21 23.29 36.42
C GLN A 224 -25.74 22.84 36.54
N CYS A 225 -25.10 22.99 37.71
CA CYS A 225 -23.74 22.52 37.98
C CYS A 225 -23.71 21.04 38.38
N SER A 226 -24.17 20.18 37.47
CA SER A 226 -23.99 18.72 37.55
C SER A 226 -22.90 18.26 36.59
N SER A 227 -22.38 17.04 36.75
CA SER A 227 -21.49 16.39 35.78
C SER A 227 -22.05 16.40 34.34
N ALA A 228 -23.38 16.50 34.19
CA ALA A 228 -24.06 16.68 32.92
C ALA A 228 -23.81 18.06 32.26
N GLY A 229 -23.65 19.13 33.05
CA GLY A 229 -23.36 20.47 32.53
C GLY A 229 -21.94 20.58 31.96
N LEU A 230 -20.95 20.03 32.66
CA LEU A 230 -19.57 19.96 32.16
C LEU A 230 -19.47 19.09 30.90
N ARG A 231 -20.21 17.98 30.87
CA ARG A 231 -20.28 17.11 29.70
C ARG A 231 -20.95 17.80 28.50
N ALA A 232 -22.04 18.53 28.71
CA ALA A 232 -22.69 19.30 27.66
C ALA A 232 -21.77 20.40 27.11
N TYR A 233 -21.00 21.06 27.97
CA TYR A 233 -19.98 22.04 27.54
C TYR A 233 -18.86 21.38 26.72
N HIS A 234 -18.33 20.25 27.20
CA HIS A 234 -17.36 19.45 26.45
C HIS A 234 -17.90 19.02 25.09
N ASP A 235 -19.12 18.48 25.04
CA ASP A 235 -19.74 18.01 23.80
C ASP A 235 -19.96 19.18 22.82
N ALA A 236 -20.32 20.36 23.32
CA ALA A 236 -20.41 21.58 22.51
C ALA A 236 -19.05 22.03 21.96
N LEU A 237 -17.97 21.93 22.75
CA LEU A 237 -16.61 22.23 22.29
C LEU A 237 -16.12 21.23 21.24
N VAL A 238 -16.35 19.94 21.44
CA VAL A 238 -16.02 18.90 20.45
C VAL A 238 -16.79 19.15 19.16
N HIS A 239 -18.09 19.48 19.26
CA HIS A 239 -18.90 19.82 18.10
C HIS A 239 -18.38 21.08 17.37
N PHE A 240 -17.96 22.12 18.11
CA PHE A 240 -17.33 23.30 17.54
C PHE A 240 -16.02 22.95 16.81
N SER A 241 -15.15 22.16 17.43
CA SER A 241 -13.87 21.73 16.84
C SER A 241 -14.08 20.90 15.57
N ASN A 242 -14.98 19.92 15.60
CA ASN A 242 -15.30 19.09 14.44
C ASN A 242 -15.88 19.93 13.29
N ASN A 243 -16.75 20.90 13.61
CA ASN A 243 -17.28 21.81 12.60
C ASN A 243 -16.20 22.72 12.03
N LEU A 244 -15.25 23.20 12.85
CA LEU A 244 -14.13 23.98 12.37
C LEU A 244 -13.26 23.16 11.42
N GLU A 245 -12.98 21.89 11.73
CA GLU A 245 -12.21 20.98 10.86
C GLU A 245 -12.91 20.70 9.51
N LEU A 246 -14.24 20.64 9.50
CA LEU A 246 -15.03 20.46 8.27
C LEU A 246 -15.17 21.75 7.43
N VAL A 247 -15.27 22.89 8.10
CA VAL A 247 -15.54 24.19 7.46
C VAL A 247 -14.24 24.85 6.99
N TRP A 248 -13.14 24.71 7.74
CA TRP A 248 -11.87 25.37 7.46
C TRP A 248 -11.28 25.05 6.07
N PRO A 249 -11.25 23.78 5.59
CA PRO A 249 -10.77 23.48 4.24
C PRO A 249 -11.61 24.19 3.15
N LYS A 250 -12.94 24.23 3.33
CA LYS A 250 -13.86 24.90 2.39
C LYS A 250 -13.72 26.42 2.43
N LEU A 251 -13.48 26.99 3.61
CA LEU A 251 -13.19 28.43 3.76
C LEU A 251 -11.85 28.80 3.13
N ASN A 252 -10.82 27.97 3.30
CA ASN A 252 -9.49 28.21 2.72
C ASN A 252 -9.52 28.24 1.18
N ASP A 253 -10.43 27.48 0.56
CA ASP A 253 -10.65 27.50 -0.88
C ASP A 253 -11.39 28.76 -1.38
N THR A 254 -11.93 29.58 -0.46
CA THR A 254 -12.70 30.78 -0.82
C THR A 254 -11.77 31.98 -1.07
N PRO A 255 -11.89 32.68 -2.22
CA PRO A 255 -10.97 33.77 -2.59
C PRO A 255 -11.01 34.98 -1.65
N ALA A 256 -12.10 35.18 -0.92
CA ALA A 256 -12.19 36.22 0.11
C ALA A 256 -11.27 35.94 1.31
N VAL A 257 -11.10 34.67 1.67
CA VAL A 257 -10.24 34.24 2.78
C VAL A 257 -8.76 34.36 2.39
N ASN A 258 -8.40 34.07 1.14
CA ASN A 258 -7.04 34.30 0.63
C ASN A 258 -6.61 35.78 0.74
N LYS A 259 -7.53 36.73 0.51
CA LYS A 259 -7.26 38.17 0.74
C LYS A 259 -7.12 38.51 2.21
N LEU A 260 -7.78 37.76 3.09
CA LEU A 260 -7.70 37.92 4.55
C LEU A 260 -6.47 37.22 5.15
N LEU A 261 -5.80 36.33 4.42
CA LEU A 261 -4.58 35.63 4.82
C LEU A 261 -3.36 36.21 4.07
N SER A 262 -3.22 37.53 4.13
CA SER A 262 -2.05 38.24 3.59
C SER A 262 -0.88 38.21 4.58
N PRO A 263 0.38 38.20 4.10
CA PRO A 263 1.55 38.36 4.95
C PRO A 263 1.44 39.59 5.87
N GLY A 264 1.91 39.47 7.11
CA GLY A 264 1.89 40.51 8.15
C GLY A 264 0.69 40.45 9.09
N ARG A 265 -0.24 39.51 8.93
CA ARG A 265 -1.40 39.34 9.83
C ARG A 265 -1.11 38.40 11.00
N PHE A 266 -1.71 38.71 12.14
CA PHE A 266 -1.71 37.86 13.31
C PHE A 266 -2.80 36.80 13.20
N LEU A 267 -2.45 35.55 13.50
CA LEU A 267 -3.32 34.40 13.54
C LEU A 267 -3.20 33.71 14.90
N ILE A 268 -4.27 33.07 15.34
CA ILE A 268 -4.24 32.14 16.48
C ILE A 268 -4.19 30.75 15.89
N VAL A 269 -3.11 30.01 16.15
CA VAL A 269 -2.89 28.68 15.58
C VAL A 269 -2.81 27.65 16.69
N THR A 270 -3.56 26.57 16.50
CA THR A 270 -3.54 25.40 17.36
C THR A 270 -3.15 24.20 16.50
N SER A 271 -2.02 23.58 16.82
CA SER A 271 -1.48 22.43 16.09
C SER A 271 -0.88 21.43 17.07
N ALA A 272 -1.54 20.28 17.19
CA ALA A 272 -1.11 19.18 18.05
C ALA A 272 0.20 18.53 17.56
N SER A 273 0.47 18.53 16.25
CA SER A 273 1.71 17.94 15.70
C SER A 273 2.96 18.74 16.08
N ASN A 274 2.80 20.05 16.29
CA ASN A 274 3.89 20.99 16.53
C ASN A 274 3.91 21.51 17.97
N GLY A 275 3.02 21.01 18.83
CA GLY A 275 2.91 21.43 20.23
C GLY A 275 2.47 22.89 20.41
N LEU A 276 1.77 23.46 19.42
CA LEU A 276 1.25 24.83 19.48
C LEU A 276 -0.19 24.81 20.03
N GLU A 277 -0.42 25.47 21.16
CA GLU A 277 -1.74 25.56 21.79
C GLU A 277 -2.21 27.01 21.86
N ASN A 278 -3.11 27.40 20.94
CA ASN A 278 -3.65 28.76 20.84
C ASN A 278 -2.56 29.85 20.78
N GLU A 279 -1.46 29.57 20.10
CA GLU A 279 -0.32 30.47 19.99
C GLU A 279 -0.60 31.57 18.95
N MET A 280 -0.22 32.79 19.29
CA MET A 280 -0.34 33.92 18.37
C MET A 280 0.87 33.94 17.43
N VAL A 281 0.62 33.85 16.14
CA VAL A 281 1.66 33.78 15.11
C VAL A 281 1.44 34.85 14.04
N ILE A 282 2.53 35.31 13.41
CA ILE A 282 2.45 36.23 12.27
C ILE A 282 2.61 35.42 10.99
N LEU A 283 1.72 35.64 10.02
CA LEU A 283 1.84 35.05 8.70
C LEU A 283 2.96 35.75 7.91
N ILE A 284 4.04 35.05 7.59
CA ILE A 284 5.22 35.65 6.92
C ILE A 284 5.13 35.50 5.38
N LYS A 285 4.39 34.50 4.89
CA LYS A 285 4.29 34.18 3.46
C LYS A 285 2.89 33.69 3.11
N GLU A 286 2.47 33.89 1.86
CA GLU A 286 1.18 33.41 1.35
C GLU A 286 1.06 31.89 1.44
N LEU A 287 -0.09 31.43 1.93
CA LEU A 287 -0.46 30.02 2.02
C LEU A 287 -0.94 29.54 0.64
N ASN A 288 -0.01 29.06 -0.20
CA ASN A 288 -0.40 28.42 -1.45
C ASN A 288 -0.91 27.01 -1.18
N ASN A 289 -2.20 26.83 -1.44
CA ASN A 289 -2.98 25.65 -1.13
C ASN A 289 -2.45 24.39 -1.85
N LYS A 290 -2.10 23.33 -1.09
CA LYS A 290 -2.50 21.93 -1.37
C LYS A 290 -2.15 20.93 -0.26
N HIS A 291 -1.27 21.27 0.67
CA HIS A 291 -1.20 20.66 1.99
C HIS A 291 -0.66 21.73 2.92
N LEU A 292 -1.28 21.94 4.08
CA LEU A 292 -0.59 22.58 5.20
C LEU A 292 0.49 21.60 5.67
N GLN A 293 1.58 21.49 4.91
CA GLN A 293 2.83 20.95 5.42
C GLN A 293 3.36 22.03 6.37
N PHE A 294 3.05 21.85 7.65
CA PHE A 294 3.61 22.65 8.73
C PHE A 294 5.11 22.37 8.96
N ASP A 295 5.76 21.62 8.05
CA ASP A 295 7.14 21.15 8.19
C ASP A 295 8.20 22.23 7.94
N GLU A 296 7.85 23.41 7.42
CA GLU A 296 8.79 24.53 7.25
C GLU A 296 8.15 25.91 7.48
N MET A 297 7.17 26.03 8.38
CA MET A 297 6.84 27.35 8.93
C MET A 297 7.75 27.64 10.11
N GLN A 298 8.84 28.39 9.87
CA GLN A 298 9.59 29.06 10.92
C GLN A 298 8.67 30.09 11.59
N PHE A 299 7.95 29.67 12.63
CA PHE A 299 7.26 30.59 13.52
C PHE A 299 8.28 31.21 14.47
N SER A 300 8.52 32.52 14.32
CA SER A 300 9.18 33.29 15.38
C SER A 300 8.14 33.55 16.47
N ALA A 301 8.10 32.69 17.48
CA ALA A 301 7.39 33.00 18.70
C ALA A 301 8.11 34.17 19.39
N ILE A 302 7.53 35.37 19.35
CA ILE A 302 7.96 36.46 20.23
C ILE A 302 7.36 36.14 21.61
N CYS A 303 7.94 35.15 22.30
CA CYS A 303 7.66 34.93 23.71
C CYS A 303 8.45 35.98 24.50
N SER A 304 7.72 36.93 25.09
CA SER A 304 8.28 37.91 26.01
C SER A 304 8.63 37.25 27.34
N SER A 305 9.75 36.53 27.37
CA SER A 305 10.61 36.39 28.55
C SER A 305 11.86 35.59 28.15
N THR A 306 12.97 36.31 28.01
CA THR A 306 14.35 35.81 28.19
C THR A 306 14.62 34.36 27.75
N ASN A 307 14.94 34.17 26.47
CA ASN A 307 16.25 33.68 26.03
C ASN A 307 16.30 33.61 24.50
N ALA A 308 17.36 34.18 23.95
CA ALA A 308 17.60 34.35 22.53
C ALA A 308 17.69 33.01 21.78
N VAL A 309 17.06 32.94 20.61
CA VAL A 309 17.54 32.12 19.49
C VAL A 309 17.34 32.92 18.19
N PHE A 310 18.46 33.44 17.68
CA PHE A 310 18.60 33.80 16.27
C PHE A 310 18.75 32.51 15.46
N CYS A 311 18.09 32.43 14.31
CA CYS A 311 18.64 31.66 13.20
C CYS A 311 18.29 32.34 11.88
N MET A 312 19.31 32.93 11.25
CA MET A 312 19.31 33.26 9.82
C MET A 312 19.82 32.05 9.03
N LYS A 313 19.16 31.85 7.89
CA LYS A 313 19.34 30.85 6.82
C LYS A 313 18.60 29.53 6.99
#